data_AF-A0A5B1QBG3-F1
#
_entry.id   AF-A0A5B1QBG3-F1
#
_cell.length_a   1.000
_cell.length_b   1.000
_cell.length_c   1.000
_cell.angle_alpha   90.00
_cell.angle_beta   90.00
_cell.angle_gamma   90.00
#
_symmetry.space_group_name_H-M   'P 1'
#
loop_
_entity.id
_entity.type
_entity.pdbx_description
1 polymer ?
#
loop_
_entity_poly.entity_id
_entity_poly.type
_entity_poly.pdbx_seq_one_letter_code
_entity_poly.pdbx_strand_id
1 'polypeptide(L)'
;MAPSLTISSALLQSYAPKIYRHYADDLDVQHLVLWALGFIIEFPPGATIPIPSSTADDLTKAQLGLGHSYSRAKVKFNVNRVDNMIIQAIALLDQLDKDVNLFSMRIREWFGYHFPELIRIVPDNYQYARAAQLIGPKETLTEEKLPELAALLDDDATRAQNVLDAAHGSMGSALSEIDMLNIAAFATRVVSIAEYRKSLAAYLSEKMNLVAPSLTALLGERIGARLISHAGSLTNLSKYPASTVQILGAEKALFRALKTKGNIPSTVPVPVM
;
A
#
# COMPACT_ATOMS: atom_id res chain seq x y z
N MET A 1 -10.52 36.86 -69.38
CA MET A 1 -9.30 36.24 -69.97
C MET A 1 -8.26 36.16 -68.85
N ALA A 2 -7.54 35.04 -68.76
CA ALA A 2 -6.62 34.59 -67.68
C ALA A 2 -7.29 33.71 -66.59
N PRO A 3 -6.58 32.73 -66.02
CA PRO A 3 -5.96 31.59 -66.71
C PRO A 3 -6.38 30.26 -66.08
N SER A 4 -6.43 29.21 -66.90
CA SER A 4 -6.57 27.81 -66.48
C SER A 4 -5.37 27.40 -65.62
N LEU A 5 -5.59 27.11 -64.33
CA LEU A 5 -4.58 26.52 -63.44
C LEU A 5 -5.18 25.31 -62.71
N THR A 6 -5.12 24.18 -63.42
CA THR A 6 -5.11 22.81 -62.89
C THR A 6 -4.11 22.67 -61.76
N ILE A 7 -4.58 22.43 -60.51
CA ILE A 7 -3.74 21.85 -59.46
C ILE A 7 -4.50 20.76 -58.69
N SER A 8 -3.90 19.58 -58.79
CA SER A 8 -4.19 18.20 -58.39
C SER A 8 -4.78 17.92 -57.00
N SER A 9 -5.60 16.86 -56.94
CA SER A 9 -6.15 16.11 -55.78
C SER A 9 -5.12 15.57 -54.77
N ALA A 10 -3.83 15.89 -54.95
CA ALA A 10 -2.72 15.33 -54.17
C ALA A 10 -2.58 15.89 -52.75
N LEU A 11 -3.07 17.11 -52.46
CA LEU A 11 -2.87 17.77 -51.16
C LEU A 11 -3.77 17.21 -50.04
N LEU A 12 -4.98 16.75 -50.37
CA LEU A 12 -5.87 16.08 -49.42
C LEU A 12 -5.38 14.66 -49.06
N GLN A 13 -4.69 14.02 -50.00
CA GLN A 13 -4.14 12.68 -49.83
C GLN A 13 -2.89 12.66 -48.94
N SER A 14 -2.19 13.79 -48.78
CA SER A 14 -0.95 13.87 -48.00
C SER A 14 -1.16 14.08 -46.50
N TYR A 15 -2.23 14.78 -46.08
CA TYR A 15 -2.41 15.19 -44.67
C TYR A 15 -3.18 14.17 -43.80
N ALA A 16 -4.19 13.47 -44.33
CA ALA A 16 -4.92 12.43 -43.57
C ALA A 16 -5.63 11.39 -44.46
N PRO A 17 -4.89 10.58 -45.25
CA PRO A 17 -5.44 9.70 -46.28
C PRO A 17 -6.40 8.61 -45.76
N LYS A 18 -6.30 8.25 -44.47
CA LYS A 18 -7.16 7.21 -43.85
C LYS A 18 -8.55 7.73 -43.47
N ILE A 19 -8.70 9.01 -43.14
CA ILE A 19 -9.98 9.60 -42.74
C ILE A 19 -10.85 9.80 -43.99
N TYR A 20 -10.25 10.30 -45.07
CA TYR A 20 -10.94 10.52 -46.34
C TYR A 20 -11.54 9.24 -46.93
N ARG A 21 -10.81 8.12 -46.85
CA ARG A 21 -11.31 6.81 -47.31
C ARG A 21 -12.47 6.24 -46.50
N HIS A 22 -12.66 6.68 -45.26
CA HIS A 22 -13.70 6.13 -44.37
C HIS A 22 -15.02 6.90 -44.42
N TYR A 23 -14.98 8.16 -44.88
CA TYR A 23 -16.14 9.05 -44.97
C TYR A 23 -16.56 9.35 -46.41
N ALA A 24 -15.87 8.82 -47.42
CA ALA A 24 -16.16 9.07 -48.82
C ALA A 24 -17.57 8.58 -49.25
N ASP A 25 -18.10 7.55 -48.57
CA ASP A 25 -19.39 6.95 -48.92
C ASP A 25 -20.60 7.62 -48.22
N ASP A 26 -20.36 8.37 -47.13
CA ASP A 26 -21.41 8.97 -46.28
C ASP A 26 -21.61 10.49 -46.50
N LEU A 27 -20.74 11.15 -47.29
CA LEU A 27 -20.87 12.59 -47.56
C LEU A 27 -21.81 12.86 -48.74
N ASP A 28 -23.02 13.31 -48.42
CA ASP A 28 -24.01 13.75 -49.40
C ASP A 28 -23.52 14.98 -50.20
N VAL A 29 -23.89 15.05 -51.47
CA VAL A 29 -23.29 15.91 -52.52
C VAL A 29 -23.25 17.40 -52.16
N GLN A 30 -24.15 17.87 -51.29
CA GLN A 30 -24.20 19.26 -50.82
C GLN A 30 -23.00 19.67 -49.96
N HIS A 31 -22.41 18.74 -49.19
CA HIS A 31 -21.24 19.03 -48.36
C HIS A 31 -19.98 19.25 -49.21
N LEU A 32 -19.94 18.63 -50.40
CA LEU A 32 -18.87 18.74 -51.40
C LEU A 32 -18.93 20.07 -52.17
N VAL A 33 -20.13 20.62 -52.39
CA VAL A 33 -20.34 21.94 -53.04
C VAL A 33 -19.92 23.10 -52.12
N LEU A 34 -20.15 22.99 -50.81
CA LEU A 34 -19.65 23.96 -49.82
C LEU A 34 -18.11 23.97 -49.70
N TRP A 35 -17.47 22.83 -49.99
CA TRP A 35 -16.02 22.72 -50.14
C TRP A 35 -15.52 23.36 -51.45
N ALA A 36 -16.29 23.24 -52.53
CA ALA A 36 -15.95 23.73 -53.86
C ALA A 36 -16.05 25.26 -54.04
N LEU A 37 -16.83 25.96 -53.20
CA LEU A 37 -16.97 27.41 -53.24
C LEU A 37 -15.94 28.18 -52.37
N GLY A 38 -14.99 27.49 -51.75
CA GLY A 38 -13.90 28.12 -50.99
C GLY A 38 -14.34 28.79 -49.68
N PHE A 39 -15.51 28.43 -49.13
CA PHE A 39 -16.03 29.05 -47.90
C PHE A 39 -15.75 28.26 -46.61
N ILE A 40 -15.13 27.08 -46.69
CA ILE A 40 -14.56 26.42 -45.51
C ILE A 40 -13.13 26.92 -45.36
N ILE A 41 -12.99 27.85 -44.41
CA ILE A 41 -11.77 28.34 -43.78
C ILE A 41 -10.67 27.28 -43.87
N GLU A 42 -9.62 27.54 -44.65
CA GLU A 42 -8.33 26.89 -44.44
C GLU A 42 -8.01 27.05 -42.96
N PHE A 43 -8.03 25.97 -42.18
CA PHE A 43 -7.46 25.97 -40.84
C PHE A 43 -5.96 25.74 -41.03
N PRO A 44 -5.11 26.79 -41.04
CA PRO A 44 -3.67 26.61 -41.15
C PRO A 44 -3.16 25.69 -40.03
N PRO A 45 -2.02 25.01 -40.22
CA PRO A 45 -1.43 24.19 -39.16
C PRO A 45 -1.14 25.08 -37.95
N GLY A 46 -1.99 24.98 -36.91
CA GLY A 46 -1.97 25.87 -35.74
C GLY A 46 -3.27 26.65 -35.49
N ALA A 47 -4.29 26.56 -36.35
CA ALA A 47 -5.57 27.20 -36.11
C ALA A 47 -6.41 26.41 -35.09
N THR A 48 -6.60 27.01 -33.92
CA THR A 48 -7.53 26.55 -32.88
C THR A 48 -8.95 26.95 -33.29
N ILE A 49 -9.90 26.02 -33.29
CA ILE A 49 -11.33 26.35 -33.47
C ILE A 49 -11.82 27.00 -32.15
N PRO A 50 -12.20 28.29 -32.13
CA PRO A 50 -12.76 28.89 -30.93
C PRO A 50 -14.16 28.32 -30.72
N ILE A 51 -14.32 27.48 -29.68
CA ILE A 51 -15.62 26.98 -29.26
C ILE A 51 -16.33 28.15 -28.55
N PRO A 52 -17.53 28.57 -28.99
CA PRO A 52 -18.12 29.86 -28.64
C PRO A 52 -18.52 30.06 -27.16
N SER A 53 -18.23 29.11 -26.27
CA SER A 53 -18.63 29.17 -24.86
C SER A 53 -17.59 28.63 -23.86
N SER A 54 -16.35 28.36 -24.27
CA SER A 54 -15.30 27.84 -23.36
C SER A 54 -14.22 28.86 -23.11
N THR A 55 -13.87 29.09 -21.85
CA THR A 55 -12.69 29.90 -21.51
C THR A 55 -11.42 29.19 -22.02
N ALA A 56 -10.35 29.95 -22.32
CA ALA A 56 -9.09 29.37 -22.81
C ALA A 56 -8.51 28.31 -21.83
N ASP A 57 -8.77 28.48 -20.54
CA ASP A 57 -8.40 27.52 -19.48
C ASP A 57 -9.17 26.20 -19.57
N ASP A 58 -10.42 26.22 -20.02
CA ASP A 58 -11.21 24.99 -20.19
C ASP A 58 -10.74 24.18 -21.39
N LEU A 59 -10.31 24.86 -22.46
CA LEU A 59 -9.73 24.21 -23.64
C LEU A 59 -8.41 23.51 -23.32
N THR A 60 -7.53 24.14 -22.55
CA THR A 60 -6.26 23.53 -22.13
C THR A 60 -6.49 22.31 -21.23
N LYS A 61 -7.45 22.39 -20.29
CA LYS A 61 -7.86 21.24 -19.46
C LYS A 61 -8.46 20.11 -20.30
N ALA A 62 -9.31 20.43 -21.27
CA ALA A 62 -9.90 19.43 -22.18
C ALA A 62 -8.82 18.75 -23.03
N GLN A 63 -7.88 19.52 -23.57
CA GLN A 63 -6.76 18.99 -24.35
C GLN A 63 -5.85 18.09 -23.51
N LEU A 64 -5.56 18.47 -22.26
CA LEU A 64 -4.80 17.65 -21.33
C LEU A 64 -5.55 16.35 -20.98
N GLY A 65 -6.86 16.44 -20.73
CA GLY A 65 -7.72 15.29 -20.45
C GLY A 65 -7.76 14.30 -21.61
N LEU A 66 -7.93 14.80 -22.84
CA LEU A 66 -7.92 14.01 -24.07
C LEU A 66 -6.53 13.41 -24.35
N GLY A 67 -5.46 14.16 -24.15
CA GLY A 67 -4.09 13.67 -24.30
C GLY A 67 -3.79 12.53 -23.33
N HIS A 68 -4.20 12.67 -22.07
CA HIS A 68 -4.08 11.61 -21.07
C HIS A 68 -4.93 10.38 -21.41
N SER A 69 -6.20 10.56 -21.80
CA SER A 69 -7.10 9.43 -22.10
C SER A 69 -6.63 8.67 -23.34
N TYR A 70 -6.25 9.37 -24.41
CA TYR A 70 -5.70 8.78 -25.62
C TYR A 70 -4.42 8.00 -25.34
N SER A 71 -3.48 8.59 -24.60
CA SER A 71 -2.21 7.93 -24.25
C SER A 71 -2.44 6.70 -23.39
N ARG A 72 -3.32 6.76 -22.39
CA ARG A 72 -3.66 5.62 -21.54
C ARG A 72 -4.30 4.49 -22.32
N ALA A 73 -5.26 4.80 -23.21
CA ALA A 73 -5.93 3.83 -24.05
C ALA A 73 -4.94 3.14 -25.02
N LYS A 74 -4.04 3.91 -25.63
CA LYS A 74 -3.09 3.39 -26.62
C LYS A 74 -1.96 2.57 -26.01
N VAL A 75 -1.44 2.98 -24.85
CA VAL A 75 -0.38 2.26 -24.13
C VAL A 75 -0.94 1.04 -23.37
N LYS A 76 -2.27 0.85 -23.34
CA LYS A 76 -2.96 -0.06 -22.40
C LYS A 76 -2.38 0.11 -20.99
N PHE A 77 -2.09 1.36 -20.63
CA PHE A 77 -1.40 1.67 -19.40
C PHE A 77 -2.34 1.27 -18.27
N ASN A 78 -1.97 0.24 -17.50
CA ASN A 78 -2.77 -0.16 -16.36
C ASN A 78 -2.72 0.99 -15.35
N VAL A 79 -3.82 1.74 -15.25
CA VAL A 79 -3.95 2.88 -14.32
C VAL A 79 -3.85 2.38 -12.87
N ASN A 80 -4.21 1.12 -12.65
CA ASN A 80 -3.96 0.43 -11.39
C ASN A 80 -2.49 -0.01 -11.39
N ARG A 81 -1.58 0.91 -11.02
CA ARG A 81 -0.22 0.54 -10.61
C ARG A 81 -0.32 -0.36 -9.38
N VAL A 82 -0.53 -1.66 -9.61
CA VAL A 82 -0.78 -2.65 -8.55
C VAL A 82 0.45 -2.76 -7.64
N ASP A 83 1.63 -2.45 -8.17
CA ASP A 83 2.89 -2.32 -7.43
C ASP A 83 2.83 -1.21 -6.36
N ASN A 84 2.16 -0.08 -6.60
CA ASN A 84 2.03 0.97 -5.59
C ASN A 84 1.22 0.50 -4.37
N MET A 85 0.16 -0.30 -4.57
CA MET A 85 -0.61 -0.85 -3.45
C MET A 85 0.24 -1.79 -2.59
N ILE A 86 1.13 -2.58 -3.20
CA ILE A 86 2.07 -3.47 -2.50
C ILE A 86 3.06 -2.65 -1.66
N ILE A 87 3.61 -1.57 -2.24
CA ILE A 87 4.56 -0.68 -1.56
C ILE A 87 3.92 -0.03 -0.33
N GLN A 88 2.71 0.50 -0.47
CA GLN A 88 1.99 1.10 0.67
C GLN A 88 1.61 0.05 1.72
N ALA A 89 1.19 -1.15 1.31
CA ALA A 89 0.81 -2.22 2.22
C ALA A 89 1.98 -2.72 3.07
N ILE A 90 3.17 -2.93 2.49
CA ILE A 90 4.36 -3.36 3.26
C ILE A 90 4.88 -2.26 4.17
N ALA A 91 4.86 -0.99 3.73
CA ALA A 91 5.26 0.13 4.57
C ALA A 91 4.31 0.29 5.77
N LEU A 92 3.00 0.14 5.54
CA LEU A 92 2.01 0.14 6.61
C LEU A 92 2.21 -1.05 7.55
N LEU A 93 2.46 -2.26 7.03
CA LEU A 93 2.71 -3.44 7.86
C LEU A 93 3.95 -3.24 8.76
N ASP A 94 5.07 -2.75 8.22
CA ASP A 94 6.28 -2.47 8.99
C ASP A 94 6.05 -1.37 10.06
N GLN A 95 5.14 -0.42 9.82
CA GLN A 95 4.75 0.60 10.80
C GLN A 95 3.85 0.00 11.89
N LEU A 96 2.83 -0.79 11.51
CA LEU A 96 1.94 -1.46 12.45
C LEU A 96 2.71 -2.39 13.39
N ASP A 97 3.75 -3.08 12.93
CA ASP A 97 4.58 -3.95 13.78
C ASP A 97 5.25 -3.17 14.92
N LYS A 98 5.74 -1.96 14.63
CA LYS A 98 6.34 -1.08 15.66
C LYS A 98 5.27 -0.51 16.59
N ASP A 99 4.15 -0.07 16.02
CA ASP A 99 3.06 0.55 16.78
C ASP A 99 2.39 -0.44 17.72
N VAL A 100 2.15 -1.69 17.26
CA VAL A 100 1.63 -2.77 18.12
C VAL A 100 2.58 -3.00 19.29
N ASN A 101 3.89 -3.06 19.06
CA ASN A 101 4.86 -3.24 20.14
C ASN A 101 4.86 -2.04 21.12
N LEU A 102 4.89 -0.81 20.59
CA LEU A 102 4.88 0.41 21.40
C LEU A 102 3.61 0.51 22.25
N PHE A 103 2.44 0.30 21.64
CA PHE A 103 1.18 0.37 22.35
C PHE A 103 1.02 -0.77 23.36
N SER A 104 1.52 -1.97 23.06
CA SER A 104 1.52 -3.08 24.03
C SER A 104 2.36 -2.76 25.25
N MET A 105 3.55 -2.15 25.07
CA MET A 105 4.37 -1.68 26.18
C MET A 105 3.67 -0.58 26.98
N ARG A 106 2.97 0.34 26.31
CA ARG A 106 2.16 1.38 26.99
C ARG A 106 1.02 0.78 27.82
N ILE A 107 0.30 -0.22 27.30
CA ILE A 107 -0.75 -0.92 28.06
C ILE A 107 -0.17 -1.62 29.28
N ARG A 108 0.99 -2.26 29.14
CA ARG A 108 1.67 -2.92 30.26
C ARG A 108 2.02 -1.96 31.39
N GLU A 109 2.60 -0.81 31.05
CA GLU A 109 2.90 0.21 32.05
C GLU A 109 1.63 0.78 32.68
N TRP A 110 0.59 1.07 31.88
CA TRP A 110 -0.63 1.70 32.37
C TRP A 110 -1.46 0.76 33.25
N PHE A 111 -1.70 -0.47 32.79
CA PHE A 111 -2.43 -1.49 33.56
C PHE A 111 -1.58 -2.07 34.70
N GLY A 112 -0.25 -2.02 34.58
CA GLY A 112 0.68 -2.47 35.62
C GLY A 112 0.57 -1.68 36.93
N TYR A 113 0.07 -0.45 36.91
CA TYR A 113 -0.25 0.29 38.15
C TYR A 113 -1.38 -0.36 38.95
N HIS A 114 -2.35 -0.97 38.25
CA HIS A 114 -3.48 -1.66 38.86
C HIS A 114 -3.16 -3.12 39.18
N PHE A 115 -2.45 -3.80 38.27
CA PHE A 115 -2.14 -5.21 38.40
C PHE A 115 -0.71 -5.52 37.90
N PRO A 116 0.32 -5.26 38.73
CA PRO A 116 1.73 -5.38 38.33
C PRO A 116 2.17 -6.83 38.06
N GLU A 117 1.52 -7.82 38.69
CA GLU A 117 1.90 -9.23 38.61
C GLU A 117 1.58 -9.85 37.24
N LEU A 118 0.61 -9.30 36.51
CA LEU A 118 0.21 -9.79 35.19
C LEU A 118 1.36 -9.77 34.19
N ILE A 119 2.26 -8.80 34.29
CA ILE A 119 3.41 -8.66 33.38
C ILE A 119 4.34 -9.88 33.49
N ARG A 120 4.49 -10.44 34.71
CA ARG A 120 5.32 -11.63 34.94
C ARG A 120 4.63 -12.90 34.46
N ILE A 121 3.30 -12.96 34.55
CA ILE A 121 2.51 -14.12 34.18
C ILE A 121 2.23 -14.16 32.68
N VAL A 122 2.17 -13.03 31.96
CA VAL A 122 1.85 -13.00 30.52
C VAL A 122 2.93 -12.25 29.74
N PRO A 123 3.95 -12.97 29.23
CA PRO A 123 5.06 -12.37 28.50
C PRO A 123 4.68 -11.98 27.06
N ASP A 124 3.62 -12.54 26.49
CA ASP A 124 3.16 -12.14 25.16
C ASP A 124 2.35 -10.83 25.18
N ASN A 125 2.61 -9.98 24.19
CA ASN A 125 2.03 -8.64 24.09
C ASN A 125 0.55 -8.69 23.71
N TYR A 126 0.19 -9.60 22.79
CA TYR A 126 -1.17 -9.70 22.27
C TYR A 126 -2.09 -10.35 23.31
N GLN A 127 -1.63 -11.43 23.94
CA GLN A 127 -2.34 -12.07 25.05
C GLN A 127 -2.53 -11.10 26.23
N TYR A 128 -1.52 -10.28 26.57
CA TYR A 128 -1.65 -9.28 27.64
C TYR A 128 -2.76 -8.26 27.36
N ALA A 129 -2.84 -7.73 26.14
CA ALA A 129 -3.88 -6.76 25.77
C ALA A 129 -5.29 -7.38 25.81
N ARG A 130 -5.42 -8.66 25.42
CA ARG A 130 -6.68 -9.41 25.53
C ARG A 130 -7.06 -9.72 26.98
N ALA A 131 -6.09 -10.12 27.79
CA ALA A 131 -6.29 -10.38 29.22
C ALA A 131 -6.74 -9.10 29.94
N ALA A 132 -6.07 -7.96 29.69
CA ALA A 132 -6.45 -6.67 30.26
C ALA A 132 -7.88 -6.25 29.86
N GLN A 133 -8.34 -6.61 28.65
CA GLN A 133 -9.70 -6.36 28.19
C GLN A 133 -10.74 -7.21 28.96
N LEU A 134 -10.47 -8.49 29.19
CA LEU A 134 -11.41 -9.40 29.88
C LEU A 134 -11.44 -9.22 31.40
N ILE A 135 -10.29 -8.94 32.00
CA ILE A 135 -10.13 -8.81 33.45
C ILE A 135 -10.89 -7.57 33.94
N GLY A 136 -10.62 -6.40 33.36
CA GLY A 136 -11.17 -5.14 33.85
C GLY A 136 -10.67 -4.82 35.27
N PRO A 137 -11.55 -4.48 36.23
CA PRO A 137 -11.17 -4.28 37.63
C PRO A 137 -10.76 -5.62 38.28
N LYS A 138 -9.74 -5.59 39.14
CA LYS A 138 -9.28 -6.75 39.93
C LYS A 138 -10.38 -7.40 40.78
N GLU A 139 -11.39 -6.64 41.17
CA GLU A 139 -12.53 -7.09 42.00
C GLU A 139 -13.56 -7.89 41.20
N THR A 140 -13.56 -7.76 39.87
CA THR A 140 -14.48 -8.44 38.96
C THR A 140 -13.92 -9.79 38.45
N LEU A 141 -12.72 -10.17 38.89
CA LEU A 141 -12.14 -11.48 38.59
C LEU A 141 -12.84 -12.56 39.42
N THR A 142 -13.67 -13.36 38.76
CA THR A 142 -14.37 -14.52 39.31
C THR A 142 -13.99 -15.77 38.53
N GLU A 143 -14.15 -16.95 39.15
CA GLU A 143 -13.88 -18.25 38.54
C GLU A 143 -14.64 -18.47 37.21
N GLU A 144 -15.73 -17.74 36.97
CA GLU A 144 -16.49 -17.77 35.71
C GLU A 144 -15.69 -17.30 34.49
N LYS A 145 -14.68 -16.44 34.67
CA LYS A 145 -13.81 -15.95 33.59
C LYS A 145 -12.57 -16.82 33.37
N LEU A 146 -12.34 -17.83 34.21
CA LEU A 146 -11.23 -18.79 34.04
C LEU A 146 -11.24 -19.50 32.68
N PRO A 147 -12.36 -20.03 32.15
CA PRO A 147 -12.34 -20.73 30.88
C PRO A 147 -11.97 -19.79 29.71
N GLU A 148 -12.41 -18.53 29.74
CA GLU A 148 -12.05 -17.55 28.72
C GLU A 148 -10.59 -17.09 28.82
N LEU A 149 -10.06 -16.95 30.05
CA LEU A 149 -8.65 -16.67 30.28
C LEU A 149 -7.75 -17.84 29.89
N ALA A 150 -8.17 -19.08 30.17
CA ALA A 150 -7.45 -20.29 29.76
C ALA A 150 -7.38 -20.39 28.23
N ALA A 151 -8.50 -20.17 27.52
CA ALA A 151 -8.52 -20.16 26.06
C ALA A 151 -7.60 -19.09 25.43
N LEU A 152 -7.40 -17.96 26.12
CA LEU A 152 -6.46 -16.92 25.68
C LEU A 152 -4.99 -17.21 26.02
N LEU A 153 -4.74 -18.00 27.06
CA LEU A 153 -3.42 -18.40 27.55
C LEU A 153 -3.04 -19.78 27.02
N ASP A 154 -3.41 -20.10 25.79
CA ASP A 154 -3.08 -21.36 25.10
C ASP A 154 -3.56 -22.63 25.86
N ASP A 155 -4.74 -22.55 26.50
CA ASP A 155 -5.36 -23.60 27.32
C ASP A 155 -4.56 -24.00 28.57
N ASP A 156 -3.59 -23.18 28.99
CA ASP A 156 -2.87 -23.39 30.25
C ASP A 156 -3.73 -23.00 31.46
N ALA A 157 -4.51 -23.96 31.95
CA ALA A 157 -5.31 -23.82 33.18
C ALA A 157 -4.46 -23.38 34.39
N THR A 158 -3.17 -23.76 34.43
CA THR A 158 -2.24 -23.35 35.50
C THR A 158 -1.92 -21.86 35.46
N ARG A 159 -1.80 -21.26 34.27
CA ARG A 159 -1.54 -19.81 34.13
C ARG A 159 -2.78 -19.00 34.49
N ALA A 160 -3.96 -19.48 34.09
CA ALA A 160 -5.22 -18.85 34.46
C ALA A 160 -5.42 -18.86 35.98
N GLN A 161 -5.12 -19.97 36.66
CA GLN A 161 -5.16 -20.05 38.11
C GLN A 161 -4.15 -19.12 38.78
N ASN A 162 -2.91 -19.07 38.27
CA ASN A 162 -1.89 -18.14 38.76
C ASN A 162 -2.32 -16.67 38.63
N VAL A 163 -3.11 -16.32 37.61
CA VAL A 163 -3.66 -14.96 37.45
C VAL A 163 -4.70 -14.66 38.54
N LEU A 164 -5.57 -15.62 38.88
CA LEU A 164 -6.52 -15.45 39.99
C LEU A 164 -5.80 -15.33 41.34
N ASP A 165 -4.85 -16.21 41.62
CA ASP A 165 -4.09 -16.19 42.86
C ASP A 165 -3.32 -14.87 43.00
N ALA A 166 -2.71 -14.41 41.90
CA ALA A 166 -2.04 -13.10 41.82
C ALA A 166 -3.03 -11.93 42.01
N ALA A 167 -4.26 -12.03 41.50
CA ALA A 167 -5.27 -10.99 41.68
C ALA A 167 -5.69 -10.86 43.15
N HIS A 168 -5.85 -11.98 43.86
CA HIS A 168 -6.13 -12.00 45.30
C HIS A 168 -4.93 -11.51 46.14
N GLY A 169 -3.70 -11.83 45.71
CA GLY A 169 -2.46 -11.38 46.35
C GLY A 169 -1.97 -9.99 45.93
N SER A 170 -2.69 -9.30 45.04
CA SER A 170 -2.13 -8.15 44.32
C SER A 170 -1.91 -6.92 45.20
N MET A 171 -0.69 -6.38 45.11
CA MET A 171 -0.29 -5.11 45.73
C MET A 171 -0.65 -3.86 44.90
N GLY A 172 -1.37 -4.00 43.79
CA GLY A 172 -1.71 -2.87 42.92
C GLY A 172 -2.82 -1.96 43.46
N SER A 173 -2.79 -0.68 43.09
CA SER A 173 -3.76 0.32 43.56
C SER A 173 -5.10 0.19 42.84
N ALA A 174 -6.20 0.51 43.53
CA ALA A 174 -7.47 0.73 42.85
C ALA A 174 -7.35 1.95 41.91
N LEU A 175 -7.84 1.80 40.67
CA LEU A 175 -7.95 2.89 39.70
C LEU A 175 -9.37 3.44 39.71
N SER A 176 -9.54 4.69 39.27
CA SER A 176 -10.88 5.25 39.02
C SER A 176 -11.58 4.49 37.90
N GLU A 177 -12.91 4.38 37.98
CA GLU A 177 -13.73 3.77 36.91
C GLU A 177 -13.49 4.44 35.55
N ILE A 178 -13.29 5.75 35.54
CA ILE A 178 -13.01 6.53 34.32
C ILE A 178 -11.68 6.10 33.69
N ASP A 179 -10.65 5.91 34.52
CA ASP A 179 -9.33 5.49 34.06
C ASP A 179 -9.36 4.05 33.55
N MET A 180 -10.12 3.18 34.23
CA MET A 180 -10.32 1.79 33.80
C MET A 180 -11.04 1.70 32.45
N LEU A 181 -12.06 2.52 32.22
CA LEU A 181 -12.74 2.61 30.92
C LEU A 181 -11.78 3.04 29.81
N ASN A 182 -10.92 4.02 30.08
CA ASN A 182 -9.92 4.48 29.12
C ASN A 182 -8.88 3.40 28.80
N ILE A 183 -8.40 2.67 29.80
CA ILE A 183 -7.48 1.54 29.61
C ILE A 183 -8.14 0.42 28.79
N ALA A 184 -9.39 0.08 29.10
CA ALA A 184 -10.14 -0.95 28.38
C ALA A 184 -10.39 -0.55 26.90
N ALA A 185 -10.73 0.72 26.65
CA ALA A 185 -10.86 1.25 25.30
C ALA A 185 -9.54 1.20 24.53
N PHE A 186 -8.43 1.54 25.19
CA PHE A 186 -7.09 1.47 24.61
C PHE A 186 -6.67 0.02 24.30
N ALA A 187 -6.93 -0.92 25.21
CA ALA A 187 -6.69 -2.35 25.00
C ALA A 187 -7.46 -2.88 23.79
N THR A 188 -8.74 -2.54 23.68
CA THR A 188 -9.59 -2.89 22.53
C THR A 188 -9.00 -2.35 21.22
N ARG A 189 -8.47 -1.11 21.25
CA ARG A 189 -7.83 -0.52 20.07
C ARG A 189 -6.55 -1.26 19.67
N VAL A 190 -5.71 -1.64 20.62
CA VAL A 190 -4.47 -2.39 20.32
C VAL A 190 -4.78 -3.76 19.75
N VAL A 191 -5.78 -4.45 20.30
CA VAL A 191 -6.24 -5.74 19.80
C VAL A 191 -6.73 -5.64 18.35
N SER A 192 -7.59 -4.66 18.04
CA SER A 192 -8.08 -4.44 16.67
C SER A 192 -6.96 -4.07 15.69
N ILE A 193 -5.94 -3.33 16.12
CA ILE A 193 -4.75 -3.05 15.30
C ILE A 193 -3.96 -4.34 15.03
N ALA A 194 -3.79 -5.20 16.03
CA ALA A 194 -3.09 -6.47 15.87
C ALA A 194 -3.84 -7.45 14.96
N GLU A 195 -5.19 -7.46 14.98
CA GLU A 195 -6.01 -8.20 14.02
C GLU A 195 -5.89 -7.61 12.61
N TYR A 196 -5.95 -6.29 12.49
CA TYR A 196 -5.78 -5.60 11.21
C TYR A 196 -4.40 -5.88 10.59
N ARG A 197 -3.35 -6.00 11.41
CA ARG A 197 -2.03 -6.44 10.95
C ARG A 197 -2.07 -7.85 10.33
N LYS A 198 -2.82 -8.79 10.93
CA LYS A 198 -2.98 -10.15 10.38
C LYS A 198 -3.73 -10.12 9.05
N SER A 199 -4.82 -9.35 8.96
CA SER A 199 -5.58 -9.23 7.71
C SER A 199 -4.77 -8.54 6.60
N LEU A 200 -3.99 -7.51 6.93
CA LEU A 200 -3.11 -6.83 5.99
C LEU A 200 -1.99 -7.75 5.47
N ALA A 201 -1.45 -8.64 6.33
CA ALA A 201 -0.47 -9.63 5.92
C ALA A 201 -1.06 -10.65 4.92
N ALA A 202 -2.30 -11.12 5.16
CA ALA A 202 -3.00 -12.01 4.24
C ALA A 202 -3.30 -11.31 2.90
N TYR A 203 -3.77 -10.07 2.95
CA TYR A 203 -3.99 -9.23 1.78
C TYR A 203 -2.71 -9.05 0.94
N LEU A 204 -1.57 -8.77 1.61
CA LEU A 204 -0.28 -8.64 0.93
C LEU A 204 0.13 -9.93 0.22
N SER A 205 -0.08 -11.09 0.85
CA SER A 205 0.23 -12.40 0.25
C SER A 205 -0.59 -12.66 -1.02
N GLU A 206 -1.90 -12.42 -0.96
CA GLU A 206 -2.79 -12.57 -2.12
C GLU A 206 -2.37 -11.63 -3.26
N LYS A 207 -2.12 -10.35 -2.96
CA LYS A 207 -1.71 -9.37 -3.97
C LYS A 207 -0.34 -9.66 -4.56
N MET A 208 0.61 -10.15 -3.77
CA MET A 208 1.93 -10.49 -4.29
C MET A 208 1.86 -11.68 -5.25
N ASN A 209 1.05 -12.69 -4.94
CA ASN A 209 0.84 -13.84 -5.82
C ASN A 209 0.21 -13.46 -7.17
N LEU A 210 -0.64 -12.43 -7.19
CA LEU A 210 -1.22 -11.91 -8.44
C LEU A 210 -0.23 -11.07 -9.27
N VAL A 211 0.65 -10.29 -8.62
CA VAL A 211 1.53 -9.33 -9.30
C VAL A 211 2.89 -9.92 -9.66
N ALA A 212 3.50 -10.68 -8.76
CA ALA A 212 4.87 -11.19 -8.91
C ALA A 212 5.02 -12.60 -8.30
N PRO A 213 4.35 -13.64 -8.87
CA PRO A 213 4.40 -14.99 -8.34
C PRO A 213 5.81 -15.60 -8.38
N SER A 214 6.62 -15.26 -9.38
CA SER A 214 8.01 -15.73 -9.48
C SER A 214 8.89 -15.18 -8.35
N LEU A 215 8.69 -13.91 -8.00
CA LEU A 215 9.45 -13.25 -6.95
C LEU A 215 9.03 -13.77 -5.56
N THR A 216 7.73 -14.04 -5.37
CA THR A 216 7.23 -14.75 -4.19
C THR A 216 7.83 -16.14 -4.06
N ALA A 217 7.84 -16.94 -5.14
CA ALA A 217 8.34 -18.31 -5.10
C ALA A 217 9.84 -18.39 -4.75
N LEU A 218 10.63 -17.38 -5.13
CA LEU A 218 12.06 -17.34 -4.88
C LEU A 218 12.44 -16.79 -3.50
N LEU A 219 11.75 -15.75 -3.02
CA LEU A 219 12.17 -14.97 -1.83
C LEU A 219 11.14 -14.96 -0.70
N GLY A 220 9.92 -15.41 -0.95
CA GLY A 220 8.77 -15.25 -0.07
C GLY A 220 8.10 -13.88 -0.20
N GLU A 221 6.85 -13.79 0.24
CA GLU A 221 5.98 -12.62 0.03
C GLU A 221 6.51 -11.37 0.73
N ARG A 222 6.95 -11.52 1.99
CA ARG A 222 7.36 -10.39 2.84
C ARG A 222 8.67 -9.77 2.39
N ILE A 223 9.67 -10.60 2.09
CA ILE A 223 10.98 -10.15 1.63
C ILE A 223 10.85 -9.58 0.22
N GLY A 224 10.06 -10.23 -0.62
CA GLY A 224 9.76 -9.74 -1.97
C GLY A 224 9.10 -8.36 -1.98
N ALA A 225 8.07 -8.16 -1.14
CA ALA A 225 7.43 -6.86 -0.99
C ALA A 225 8.40 -5.77 -0.52
N ARG A 226 9.30 -6.11 0.43
CA ARG A 226 10.28 -5.18 0.95
C ARG A 226 11.29 -4.75 -0.12
N LEU A 227 11.72 -5.65 -1.00
CA LEU A 227 12.59 -5.32 -2.13
C LEU A 227 11.92 -4.38 -3.13
N ILE A 228 10.65 -4.65 -3.48
CA ILE A 228 9.86 -3.77 -4.36
C ILE A 228 9.71 -2.39 -3.73
N SER A 229 9.46 -2.32 -2.42
CA SER A 229 9.37 -1.05 -1.69
C SER A 229 10.69 -0.28 -1.66
N HIS A 230 11.84 -0.94 -1.50
CA HIS A 230 13.14 -0.26 -1.52
C HIS A 230 13.48 0.26 -2.92
N ALA A 231 13.06 -0.44 -3.98
CA ALA A 231 13.23 0.02 -5.36
C ALA A 231 12.21 1.09 -5.79
N GLY A 232 11.12 1.26 -5.04
CA GLY A 232 10.06 2.24 -5.29
C GLY A 232 9.08 1.89 -6.43
N SER A 233 9.39 0.89 -7.25
CA SER A 233 8.47 0.28 -8.22
C SER A 233 9.06 -1.05 -8.72
N LEU A 234 8.20 -1.96 -9.16
CA LEU A 234 8.61 -3.21 -9.80
C LEU A 234 9.45 -2.95 -11.07
N THR A 235 9.14 -1.88 -11.82
CA THR A 235 9.89 -1.52 -13.03
C THR A 235 11.30 -1.04 -12.69
N ASN A 236 11.47 -0.30 -11.61
CA ASN A 236 12.79 0.14 -11.16
C ASN A 236 13.61 -1.05 -10.67
N LEU A 237 12.98 -1.98 -9.95
CA LEU A 237 13.64 -3.22 -9.51
C LEU A 237 14.17 -4.02 -10.70
N SER A 238 13.39 -4.14 -11.79
CA SER A 238 13.84 -4.84 -13.01
C SER A 238 14.99 -4.15 -13.76
N LYS A 239 15.17 -2.84 -13.57
CA LYS A 239 16.24 -2.06 -14.20
C LYS A 239 17.54 -2.09 -13.41
N TYR A 240 17.49 -2.45 -12.13
CA TYR A 240 18.69 -2.49 -11.30
C TYR A 240 19.59 -3.67 -11.66
N PRO A 241 20.92 -3.46 -11.77
CA PRO A 241 21.85 -4.56 -11.95
C PRO A 241 21.89 -5.42 -10.67
N ALA A 242 22.31 -6.68 -10.81
CA ALA A 242 22.38 -7.63 -9.70
C ALA A 242 23.23 -7.12 -8.52
N SER A 243 24.30 -6.37 -8.80
CA SER A 243 25.14 -5.74 -7.78
C SER A 243 24.38 -4.74 -6.90
N THR A 244 23.47 -3.95 -7.47
CA THR A 244 22.63 -3.02 -6.69
C THR A 244 21.62 -3.77 -5.83
N VAL A 245 21.02 -4.85 -6.35
CA VAL A 245 20.06 -5.68 -5.59
C VAL A 245 20.72 -6.32 -4.37
N GLN A 246 21.99 -6.76 -4.48
CA GLN A 246 22.75 -7.29 -3.34
C GLN A 246 22.95 -6.24 -2.23
N ILE A 247 23.22 -4.99 -2.61
CA ILE A 247 23.40 -3.90 -1.65
C ILE A 247 22.08 -3.60 -0.93
N LEU A 248 20.94 -3.59 -1.64
CA LEU A 248 19.62 -3.36 -1.05
C LEU A 248 19.26 -4.39 0.04
N GLY A 249 19.70 -5.65 -0.11
CA GLY A 249 19.47 -6.69 0.90
C GLY A 249 20.36 -6.55 2.15
N ALA A 250 21.56 -5.99 2.00
CA ALA A 250 22.57 -5.89 3.07
C ALA A 250 22.70 -4.49 3.68
N GLU A 251 21.89 -3.53 3.24
CA GLU A 251 22.03 -2.10 3.51
C GLU A 251 22.26 -1.78 5.00
N LYS A 252 21.42 -2.32 5.89
CA LYS A 252 21.52 -2.07 7.34
C LYS A 252 22.79 -2.63 7.96
N ALA A 253 23.26 -3.80 7.51
CA ALA A 253 24.48 -4.42 8.00
C ALA A 253 25.72 -3.71 7.45
N LEU A 254 25.68 -3.35 6.17
CA LEU A 254 26.73 -2.62 5.46
C LEU A 254 26.94 -1.23 6.08
N PHE A 255 25.87 -0.47 6.29
CA PHE A 255 25.99 0.86 6.91
C PHE A 255 26.37 0.80 8.39
N ARG A 256 25.95 -0.26 9.11
CA ARG A 256 26.42 -0.48 10.48
C ARG A 256 27.94 -0.74 10.50
N ALA A 257 28.45 -1.58 9.59
CA ALA A 257 29.88 -1.88 9.46
C ALA A 257 30.71 -0.68 8.97
N LEU A 258 30.17 0.12 8.05
CA LEU A 258 30.79 1.37 7.60
C LEU A 258 30.86 2.40 8.72
N LYS A 259 29.82 2.51 9.56
CA LYS A 259 29.81 3.39 10.75
C LYS A 259 30.75 2.91 11.86
N THR A 260 31.07 1.62 11.93
CA THR A 260 31.97 1.04 12.95
C THR A 260 33.41 0.86 12.48
N LYS A 261 33.83 1.39 11.31
CA LYS A 261 35.19 1.27 10.75
C LYS A 261 35.81 -0.11 11.03
N GLY A 262 35.27 -1.16 10.39
CA GLY A 262 36.04 -2.38 10.12
C GLY A 262 35.95 -3.53 11.13
N ASN A 263 34.76 -4.04 11.42
CA ASN A 263 34.64 -5.48 11.70
C ASN A 263 33.32 -6.04 11.16
N ILE A 264 33.34 -6.47 9.91
CA ILE A 264 32.38 -7.45 9.39
C ILE A 264 32.90 -8.83 9.82
N PRO A 265 32.12 -9.66 10.52
CA PRO A 265 32.50 -11.06 10.72
C PRO A 265 32.49 -11.73 9.34
N SER A 266 33.68 -11.97 8.78
CA SER A 266 33.87 -12.71 7.54
C SER A 266 33.47 -14.17 7.76
N THR A 267 32.56 -14.66 6.90
CA THR A 267 32.43 -16.06 6.47
C THR A 267 32.48 -17.12 7.58
N VAL A 268 31.31 -17.61 7.99
CA VAL A 268 31.20 -18.95 8.59
C VAL A 268 31.68 -19.95 7.52
N PRO A 269 32.73 -20.75 7.76
CA PRO A 269 33.08 -21.83 6.86
C PRO A 269 31.96 -22.86 6.89
N VAL A 270 31.46 -23.21 5.71
CA VAL A 270 30.61 -24.39 5.53
C VAL A 270 31.44 -25.60 5.95
N PRO A 271 30.99 -26.43 6.91
CA PRO A 271 31.69 -27.68 7.19
C PRO A 271 31.47 -28.59 5.99
N VAL A 272 32.52 -28.80 5.20
CA VAL A 272 32.62 -29.97 4.34
C VAL A 272 32.81 -31.17 5.26
N MET A 273 32.01 -32.22 5.03
CA MET A 273 32.05 -33.52 5.70
C MET A 273 33.47 -34.04 5.94
#